data_AF-A0A432XR48-F1
#
_entry.id   AF-A0A432XR48-F1
#
_cell.length_a   1.000
_cell.length_b   1.000
_cell.length_c   1.000
_cell.angle_alpha   90.00
_cell.angle_beta   90.00
_cell.angle_gamma   90.00
#
_symmetry.space_group_name_H-M   'P 1'
#
loop_
_entity.id
_entity.type
_entity.pdbx_description
1 polymer ?
#
loop_
_entity_poly.entity_id
_entity_poly.type
_entity_poly.pdbx_seq_one_letter_code
_entity_poly.pdbx_strand_id
1 'polypeptide(L)'
;MKTVKEQLSKLVKRDLEEAGSYDELSQKTGISRSTLFRIANQEWQRPGRAIEEAAKKYDVQLRSQNDATQCEPVLKVISEIWDGTDKHAKALADTLKKVHTLALYSR
;
A
#
# COMPACT_ATOMS: atom_id res chain seq x y z
N MET A 1 -12.64 -4.52 11.96
CA MET A 1 -11.31 -4.71 11.32
C MET A 1 -10.54 -3.43 11.53
N LYS A 2 -9.42 -3.43 12.27
CA LYS A 2 -8.62 -2.20 12.44
C LYS A 2 -7.90 -1.91 11.13
N THR A 3 -7.92 -0.66 10.70
CA THR A 3 -7.21 -0.27 9.48
C THR A 3 -5.69 -0.38 9.71
N VAL A 4 -4.92 -0.66 8.68
CA VAL A 4 -3.44 -0.72 8.80
C VAL A 4 -2.87 0.59 9.36
N LYS A 5 -3.55 1.69 9.04
CA LYS A 5 -3.26 3.04 9.53
C LYS A 5 -3.40 3.14 11.06
N GLU A 6 -4.46 2.57 11.63
CA GLU A 6 -4.67 2.51 13.08
C GLU A 6 -3.65 1.60 13.76
N GLN A 7 -3.30 0.47 13.15
CA GLN A 7 -2.30 -0.45 13.70
C GLN A 7 -0.93 0.23 13.83
N LEU A 8 -0.46 0.86 12.75
CA LEU A 8 0.81 1.56 12.75
C LEU A 8 0.81 2.77 13.69
N SER A 9 -0.28 3.54 13.72
CA SER A 9 -0.48 4.65 14.67
C SER A 9 -0.40 4.18 16.13
N LYS A 10 -1.04 3.06 16.47
CA LYS A 10 -1.02 2.51 17.83
C LYS A 10 0.38 2.10 18.27
N LEU A 11 1.15 1.46 17.39
CA LEU A 11 2.52 1.05 17.70
C LEU A 11 3.43 2.27 17.94
N VAL A 12 3.36 3.28 17.06
CA VAL A 12 4.15 4.51 17.25
C VAL A 12 3.75 5.25 18.52
N LYS A 13 2.46 5.31 18.87
CA LYS A 13 2.01 5.96 20.11
C LYS A 13 2.51 5.25 21.36
N ARG A 14 2.46 3.91 21.39
CA ARG A 14 3.00 3.13 22.51
C ARG A 14 4.50 3.40 22.69
N ASP A 15 5.26 3.33 21.60
CA ASP A 15 6.70 3.55 21.67
C ASP A 15 7.06 5.02 21.98
N LEU A 16 6.18 5.97 21.63
CA LEU A 16 6.29 7.38 22.02
C LEU A 16 6.06 7.58 23.52
N GLU A 17 5.09 6.88 24.11
CA GLU A 17 4.86 6.90 25.56
C GLU A 17 6.08 6.36 26.32
N GLU A 18 6.72 5.31 25.80
CA GLU A 18 7.95 4.74 26.36
C GLU A 18 9.17 5.66 26.19
N ALA A 19 9.28 6.33 25.04
CA ALA A 19 10.40 7.24 24.74
C ALA A 19 10.21 8.66 25.30
N GLY A 20 9.02 9.04 25.78
CA GLY A 20 8.71 10.35 26.33
C GLY A 20 8.67 11.52 25.34
N SER A 21 9.34 11.44 24.19
CA SER A 21 9.32 12.49 23.16
C SER A 21 9.57 11.95 21.75
N TYR A 22 9.16 12.71 20.73
CA TYR A 22 9.46 12.38 19.33
C TYR A 22 10.95 12.48 19.01
N ASP A 23 11.70 13.32 19.72
CA ASP A 23 13.14 13.46 19.57
C ASP A 23 13.86 12.16 19.97
N GLU A 24 13.56 11.63 21.15
CA GLU A 24 14.11 10.37 21.64
C GLU A 24 13.67 9.18 20.79
N LEU A 25 12.40 9.12 20.42
CA LEU A 25 11.89 8.08 19.54
C LEU A 25 12.57 8.13 18.15
N SER A 26 12.83 9.33 17.63
CA SER A 26 13.51 9.53 16.36
C SER A 26 14.95 9.03 16.42
N GLN A 27 15.67 9.27 17.52
CA GLN A 27 17.02 8.73 17.72
C GLN A 27 17.02 7.21 17.85
N LYS A 28 16.10 6.65 18.64
CA LYS A 28 15.98 5.20 18.87
C LYS A 28 15.61 4.44 17.60
N THR A 29 14.67 4.97 16.83
CA THR A 29 14.14 4.29 15.63
C THR A 29 14.85 4.69 14.36
N GLY A 30 15.58 5.81 14.31
CA GLY A 30 16.13 6.40 13.09
C GLY A 30 15.07 6.89 12.09
N ILE A 31 13.81 7.05 12.52
CA ILE A 31 12.73 7.62 11.71
C ILE A 31 12.63 9.11 12.04
N SER A 32 12.40 9.98 11.05
CA SER A 32 12.31 11.42 11.32
C SER A 32 11.08 11.78 12.18
N ARG A 33 11.24 12.78 13.04
CA ARG A 33 10.17 13.34 13.90
C ARG A 33 8.87 13.62 13.15
N SER A 34 8.97 14.28 11.99
CA SER A 34 7.81 14.62 11.17
C SER A 34 7.07 13.39 10.64
N THR A 35 7.81 12.32 10.31
CA THR A 35 7.21 11.04 9.88
C THR A 35 6.51 10.34 11.04
N LEU A 36 7.15 10.27 12.21
CA LEU A 36 6.56 9.69 13.43
C LEU A 36 5.28 10.42 13.82
N PHE A 37 5.29 11.75 13.82
CA PHE A 37 4.13 12.59 14.10
C PHE A 37 2.97 12.30 13.13
N ARG A 38 3.25 12.28 11.82
CA ARG A 38 2.22 11.97 10.81
C ARG A 38 1.65 10.58 10.95
N ILE A 39 2.47 9.59 11.34
CA ILE A 39 2.00 8.22 11.57
C ILE A 39 1.11 8.16 12.82
N ALA A 40 1.57 8.74 13.94
CA ALA A 40 0.83 8.75 15.20
C ALA A 40 -0.54 9.42 15.04
N ASN A 41 -0.61 10.54 14.33
CA ASN A 41 -1.86 11.28 14.09
C ASN A 41 -2.64 10.80 12.87
N GLN A 42 -2.17 9.76 12.17
CA GLN A 42 -2.81 9.25 10.97
C GLN A 42 -2.94 10.32 9.85
N GLU A 43 -2.01 11.27 9.79
CA GLU A 43 -1.96 12.38 8.81
C GLU A 43 -1.24 11.96 7.52
N TRP A 44 -1.80 10.96 6.85
CA TRP A 44 -1.34 10.54 5.53
C TRP A 44 -2.46 9.89 4.73
N GLN A 45 -2.59 10.24 3.45
CA GLN A 45 -3.59 9.63 2.56
C GLN A 45 -3.06 8.38 1.86
N ARG A 46 -1.82 8.45 1.38
CA ARG A 46 -1.10 7.33 0.77
C ARG A 46 0.25 7.16 1.45
N PRO A 47 0.73 5.91 1.63
CA PRO A 47 2.04 5.71 2.20
C PRO A 47 3.08 6.10 1.16
N GLY A 48 3.81 7.18 1.43
CA GLY A 48 5.03 7.51 0.70
C GLY A 48 6.22 6.74 1.28
N ARG A 49 7.39 6.84 0.62
CA ARG A 49 8.61 6.11 0.99
C ARG A 49 8.92 6.10 2.49
N ALA A 50 8.89 7.25 3.16
CA ALA A 50 9.19 7.35 4.59
C ALA A 50 8.21 6.56 5.49
N ILE A 51 6.92 6.51 5.11
CA ILE A 51 5.90 5.74 5.83
C ILE A 51 6.08 4.24 5.55
N GLU A 52 6.45 3.88 4.32
CA GLU A 52 6.76 2.48 3.97
C GLU A 52 7.99 1.95 4.71
N GLU A 53 9.05 2.75 4.80
CA GLU A 53 10.24 2.41 5.59
C GLU A 53 9.94 2.31 7.09
N ALA A 54 9.13 3.22 7.62
CA ALA A 54 8.67 3.15 9.00
C ALA A 54 7.84 1.89 9.25
N ALA A 55 6.87 1.59 8.39
CA ALA A 55 6.03 0.41 8.55
C ALA A 55 6.82 -0.90 8.50
N LYS A 56 7.86 -0.99 7.66
CA LYS A 56 8.81 -2.12 7.67
C LYS A 56 9.54 -2.25 9.00
N LYS A 57 10.00 -1.14 9.60
CA LYS A 57 10.63 -1.17 10.95
C LYS A 57 9.69 -1.67 12.04
N TYR A 58 8.40 -1.34 11.92
CA TYR A 58 7.35 -1.77 12.84
C TYR A 58 6.72 -3.12 12.49
N ASP A 59 7.23 -3.81 11.46
CA ASP A 59 6.68 -5.06 10.91
C ASP A 59 5.17 -4.98 10.58
N VAL A 60 4.76 -3.87 9.98
CA VAL A 60 3.38 -3.63 9.52
C VAL A 60 3.32 -3.67 8.00
N GLN A 61 2.49 -4.57 7.45
CA GLN A 61 2.22 -4.61 6.01
C GLN A 61 1.20 -3.54 5.60
N LEU A 62 1.66 -2.51 4.86
CA LEU A 62 0.85 -1.37 4.39
C LEU A 62 -0.11 -1.67 3.24
N ARG A 63 0.21 -2.68 2.43
CA ARG A 63 -0.65 -3.17 1.36
C ARG A 63 -0.79 -4.68 1.55
N SER A 64 -1.96 -5.23 1.24
CA SER A 64 -1.97 -6.63 0.83
C SER A 64 -1.09 -6.70 -0.41
N GLN A 65 -0.05 -7.53 -0.37
CA GLN A 65 0.46 -8.05 -1.62
C GLN A 65 -0.71 -8.80 -2.24
N ASN A 66 -1.33 -8.21 -3.26
CA ASN A 66 -2.25 -8.98 -4.07
C ASN A 66 -1.41 -10.08 -4.70
N ASP A 67 -1.76 -11.32 -4.39
CA ASP A 67 -1.04 -12.46 -4.91
C ASP A 67 -1.19 -12.46 -6.43
N ALA A 68 -0.06 -12.33 -7.14
CA ALA A 68 -0.05 -12.28 -8.60
C ALA A 68 -0.65 -13.55 -9.22
N THR A 69 -0.64 -14.67 -8.50
CA THR A 69 -1.31 -15.91 -8.93
C THR A 69 -2.83 -15.75 -8.99
N GLN A 70 -3.43 -14.82 -8.26
CA GLN A 70 -4.87 -14.53 -8.41
C GLN A 70 -5.21 -13.93 -9.78
N CYS A 71 -4.23 -13.35 -10.49
CA CYS A 71 -4.40 -12.88 -11.85
C CYS A 71 -4.13 -13.98 -12.90
N GLU A 72 -3.64 -15.15 -12.51
CA GLU A 72 -3.26 -16.24 -13.42
C GLU A 72 -4.38 -16.66 -14.38
N PRO A 73 -5.66 -16.81 -13.97
CA PRO A 73 -6.73 -17.17 -14.89
C PRO A 73 -6.93 -16.13 -16.01
N VAL A 74 -6.83 -14.84 -15.67
CA VAL A 74 -6.98 -13.75 -16.63
C VAL A 74 -5.78 -13.69 -17.57
N LEU A 75 -4.56 -13.81 -17.02
CA LEU A 75 -3.33 -13.82 -17.81
C LEU A 75 -3.27 -15.01 -18.77
N LYS A 76 -3.78 -16.17 -18.36
CA LYS A 76 -3.88 -17.35 -19.23
C LYS A 76 -4.81 -17.09 -20.42
N VAL A 77 -6.01 -16.57 -20.19
CA VAL A 77 -6.93 -16.21 -21.27
C VAL A 77 -6.31 -15.16 -22.19
N ILE A 78 -5.64 -14.15 -21.64
CA ILE A 78 -4.92 -13.15 -22.45
C ILE A 78 -3.87 -13.83 -23.32
N SER A 79 -3.09 -14.76 -22.78
CA SER A 79 -2.07 -15.48 -23.56
C SER A 79 -2.64 -16.35 -24.68
N GLU A 80 -3.87 -16.87 -24.52
CA GLU A 80 -4.55 -17.68 -25.53
C GLU A 80 -5.10 -16.84 -26.69
N ILE A 81 -5.53 -15.60 -26.42
CA ILE A 81 -6.08 -14.70 -27.43
C ILE A 81 -5.03 -13.77 -28.03
N TRP A 82 -3.91 -13.57 -27.35
CA TRP A 82 -2.85 -12.63 -27.74
C TRP A 82 -2.21 -13.00 -29.09
N ASP A 83 -2.32 -12.13 -30.08
CA ASP A 83 -1.74 -12.34 -31.43
C ASP A 83 -0.38 -11.66 -31.64
N GLY A 84 0.16 -10.98 -30.62
CA GLY A 84 1.45 -10.29 -30.70
C GLY A 84 1.40 -8.88 -31.31
N THR A 85 0.24 -8.42 -31.81
CA THR A 85 0.16 -7.15 -32.53
C THR A 85 -0.16 -5.96 -31.63
N ASP A 86 0.40 -4.80 -32.01
CA ASP A 86 0.17 -3.52 -31.32
C ASP A 86 -1.31 -3.11 -31.29
N LYS A 87 -2.07 -3.48 -32.33
CA LYS A 87 -3.52 -3.24 -32.41
C LYS A 87 -4.27 -4.06 -31.36
N HIS A 88 -3.91 -5.33 -31.21
CA HIS A 88 -4.51 -6.20 -30.21
C HIS A 88 -4.14 -5.73 -28.79
N ALA A 89 -2.90 -5.25 -28.55
CA ALA A 89 -2.47 -4.75 -27.24
C ALA A 89 -3.37 -3.60 -26.77
N LYS A 90 -3.61 -2.66 -27.68
CA LYS A 90 -4.46 -1.50 -27.39
C LYS A 90 -5.90 -1.93 -27.09
N ALA A 91 -6.47 -2.82 -27.90
CA ALA A 91 -7.83 -3.31 -27.69
C ALA A 91 -8.00 -4.06 -26.35
N LEU A 92 -7.03 -4.90 -25.98
CA LEU A 92 -7.00 -5.62 -24.71
C LEU A 92 -6.88 -4.66 -23.52
N ALA A 93 -5.93 -3.72 -23.58
CA ALA A 93 -5.71 -2.74 -22.52
C ALA A 93 -6.96 -1.86 -22.31
N ASP A 94 -7.62 -1.42 -23.38
CA ASP A 94 -8.83 -0.61 -23.29
C ASP A 94 -10.01 -1.40 -22.72
N THR A 95 -10.13 -2.67 -23.07
CA THR A 95 -11.17 -3.55 -22.52
C THR A 95 -10.97 -3.78 -21.02
N LEU A 96 -9.74 -4.08 -20.59
CA LEU A 96 -9.41 -4.25 -19.17
C LEU A 96 -9.67 -2.97 -18.36
N LYS A 97 -9.36 -1.80 -18.90
CA LYS A 97 -9.70 -0.51 -18.27
C LYS A 97 -11.21 -0.35 -18.09
N LYS A 98 -12.02 -0.67 -19.11
CA LYS A 98 -13.49 -0.58 -19.03
C LYS A 98 -14.06 -1.53 -17.97
N VAL A 99 -13.57 -2.78 -17.93
CA VAL A 99 -13.98 -3.76 -16.92
C VAL A 99 -13.61 -3.28 -15.51
N HIS A 100 -12.40 -2.75 -15.33
CA HIS A 100 -11.96 -2.20 -14.05
C HIS A 100 -12.84 -1.04 -13.59
N THR A 101 -13.15 -0.10 -14.50
CA THR A 101 -14.07 1.00 -14.24
C THR A 101 -15.45 0.47 -13.83
N LEU A 102 -16.03 -0.45 -14.59
CA LEU A 102 -17.33 -1.05 -14.25
C LEU A 102 -17.30 -1.68 -12.86
N ALA A 103 -16.27 -2.47 -12.52
CA ALA A 103 -16.14 -3.11 -11.23
C ALA A 103 -16.01 -2.12 -10.04
N LEU A 104 -15.44 -0.93 -10.26
CA LEU A 104 -15.35 0.12 -9.25
C LEU A 104 -16.68 0.87 -9.02
N TYR A 105 -17.49 1.03 -10.07
CA TYR A 105 -18.72 1.84 -10.04
C TYR A 105 -20.02 1.01 -10.00
N SER A 106 -19.94 -0.32 -9.96
CA SER A 106 -21.10 -1.21 -9.78
C SER A 106 -21.36 -1.59 -8.31
N ARG A 107 -20.85 -0.78 -7.37
CA ARG A 107 -21.12 -0.86 -5.93
C ARG A 107 -22.00 0.29 -5.47
#